data_AF-A0A916VE61-F1
#
_entry.id   AF-A0A916VE61-F1
#
_cell.length_a   1.000
_cell.length_b   1.000
_cell.length_c   1.000
_cell.angle_alpha   90.00
_cell.angle_beta   90.00
_cell.angle_gamma   90.00
#
_symmetry.space_group_name_H-M   'P 1'
#
loop_
_entity.id
_entity.type
_entity.pdbx_description
1 polymer ?
#
loop_
_entity_poly.entity_id
_entity_poly.type
_entity_poly.pdbx_seq_one_letter_code
_entity_poly.pdbx_strand_id
1 'polypeptide(L)'
;MKRKNHNLFWGFALIIFAVILILSQMGFLGSFKIGVWTLLATVFLLAVLLKSLFCLNFSGILFPIAFLCILYDEPLGITAITPWTVLIAALLGSIGLSLIFRPKKRHRASSHTSFSYRSVSGESDRIIDDADGDSFICKCHFGSCIKYVNSSSFTDGVIDCSFGGIKLYFDSTVIAGEYAELDIDCSFGGIELYVPKEWTVTDQMHVFLGGIEEKNPQTHCGGGKGVILKGNLKFSGINITYI
;
A
#
# COMPACT_ATOMS: atom_id res chain seq x y z
N MET A 1 26.39 14.21 12.32
CA MET A 1 25.84 15.59 12.27
C MET A 1 25.18 15.83 10.92
N LYS A 2 23.83 15.80 10.83
CA LYS A 2 23.07 16.09 9.61
C LYS A 2 23.08 17.61 9.35
N ARG A 3 23.82 18.08 8.35
CA ARG A 3 23.80 19.49 7.95
C ARG A 3 22.53 19.80 7.17
N LYS A 4 21.77 20.73 7.74
CA LYS A 4 20.52 21.35 7.29
C LYS A 4 20.49 21.69 5.78
N ASN A 5 19.52 21.12 5.06
CA ASN A 5 19.10 21.51 3.70
C ASN A 5 18.37 22.87 3.65
N HIS A 6 18.67 23.79 4.56
CA HIS A 6 17.93 25.05 4.70
C HIS A 6 18.29 26.03 3.56
N ASN A 7 19.52 25.96 3.05
CA ASN A 7 20.00 26.88 2.01
C ASN A 7 19.38 26.57 0.64
N LEU A 8 19.09 25.30 0.36
CA LEU A 8 18.47 24.87 -0.91
C LEU A 8 16.99 25.29 -0.97
N PHE A 9 16.30 25.21 0.17
CA PHE A 9 14.91 25.66 0.30
C PHE A 9 14.79 27.18 0.10
N TRP A 10 15.67 27.95 0.73
CA TRP A 10 15.71 29.42 0.56
C TRP A 10 16.07 29.83 -0.87
N GLY A 11 16.95 29.10 -1.55
CA GLY A 11 17.28 29.34 -2.96
C GLY A 11 16.08 29.11 -3.89
N PHE A 12 15.34 28.02 -3.71
CA PHE A 12 14.16 27.72 -4.52
C PHE A 12 13.03 28.73 -4.28
N ALA A 13 12.83 29.14 -3.03
CA ALA A 13 11.83 30.15 -2.67
C ALA A 13 12.11 31.52 -3.35
N LEU A 14 13.37 31.93 -3.43
CA LEU A 14 13.77 33.17 -4.11
C LEU A 14 13.57 33.11 -5.62
N ILE A 15 13.88 31.98 -6.26
CA ILE A 15 13.64 31.78 -7.70
C ILE A 15 12.14 31.84 -8.00
N ILE A 16 11.32 31.16 -7.19
CA ILE A 16 9.85 31.20 -7.33
C ILE A 16 9.33 32.64 -7.16
N PHE A 17 9.81 33.37 -6.15
CA PHE A 17 9.43 34.75 -5.92
C PHE A 17 9.82 35.69 -7.08
N ALA A 18 11.01 35.50 -7.66
CA ALA A 18 11.47 36.26 -8.82
C ALA A 18 10.60 36.00 -10.06
N VAL A 19 10.23 34.75 -10.32
CA VAL A 19 9.33 34.38 -11.42
C VAL A 19 7.94 35.00 -11.21
N ILE A 20 7.42 35.00 -9.97
CA ILE A 20 6.14 35.67 -9.63
C ILE A 20 6.21 37.17 -9.89
N LEU A 21 7.31 37.84 -9.55
CA LEU A 21 7.47 39.28 -9.80
C LEU A 21 7.52 39.62 -11.30
N ILE A 22 8.23 38.83 -12.10
CA ILE A 22 8.32 39.03 -13.56
C ILE A 22 6.93 38.84 -14.20
N LEU A 23 6.20 37.80 -13.81
CA LEU A 23 4.84 37.53 -14.32
C LEU A 23 3.81 38.58 -13.87
N SER A 24 3.96 39.13 -12.67
CA SER A 24 3.14 40.25 -12.18
C SER A 24 3.34 41.52 -13.01
N GLN A 25 4.58 41.77 -13.46
CA GLN A 25 4.93 42.98 -14.20
C GLN A 25 4.60 42.91 -15.71
N MET A 26 4.45 41.71 -16.29
CA MET A 26 4.12 41.49 -17.70
C MET A 26 2.67 41.85 -18.10
N GLY A 27 1.86 42.44 -17.21
CA GLY A 27 0.51 42.89 -17.55
C GLY A 27 -0.50 41.77 -17.82
N PHE A 28 -0.13 40.51 -17.56
CA PHE A 28 -1.00 39.34 -17.73
C PHE A 28 -2.23 39.37 -16.80
N LEU A 29 -2.19 40.21 -15.77
CA LEU A 29 -3.29 40.53 -14.86
C LEU A 29 -4.48 41.23 -15.55
N GLY A 30 -4.27 41.85 -16.72
CA GLY A 30 -5.32 42.58 -17.45
C GLY A 30 -6.21 41.69 -18.34
N SER A 31 -5.67 40.62 -18.92
CA SER A 31 -6.39 39.81 -19.92
C SER A 31 -6.96 38.50 -19.39
N PHE A 32 -6.46 37.97 -18.27
CA PHE A 32 -6.82 36.64 -17.80
C PHE A 32 -7.46 36.57 -16.39
N LYS A 33 -7.64 37.69 -15.66
CA LYS A 33 -8.15 37.69 -14.26
C LYS A 33 -7.43 36.72 -13.30
N ILE A 34 -6.19 36.33 -13.58
CA ILE A 34 -5.44 35.38 -12.74
C ILE A 34 -4.80 36.14 -11.58
N GLY A 35 -5.24 35.91 -10.34
CA GLY A 35 -4.66 36.53 -9.16
C GLY A 35 -3.25 36.04 -8.81
N VAL A 36 -2.47 36.85 -8.10
CA VAL A 36 -1.11 36.49 -7.62
C VAL A 36 -1.13 35.20 -6.76
N TRP A 37 -2.22 34.99 -6.00
CA TRP A 37 -2.45 33.78 -5.22
C TRP A 37 -2.62 32.52 -6.09
N THR A 38 -3.27 32.66 -7.25
CA THR A 38 -3.38 31.59 -8.24
C THR A 38 -2.00 31.20 -8.76
N LEU A 39 -1.17 32.16 -9.16
CA LEU A 39 0.19 31.87 -9.63
C LEU A 39 1.03 31.15 -8.57
N LEU A 40 0.97 31.61 -7.32
CA LEU A 40 1.71 30.96 -6.23
C LEU A 40 1.23 29.51 -5.99
N ALA A 41 -0.09 29.28 -5.99
CA ALA A 41 -0.66 27.94 -5.89
C ALA A 41 -0.22 27.06 -7.06
N THR A 42 -0.14 27.58 -8.29
CA THR A 42 0.23 26.80 -9.48
C THR A 42 1.68 26.36 -9.45
N VAL A 43 2.60 27.24 -9.04
CA VAL A 43 4.02 26.89 -8.90
C VAL A 43 4.22 25.84 -7.80
N PHE A 44 3.49 25.98 -6.69
CA PHE A 44 3.50 24.98 -5.61
C PHE A 44 2.94 23.63 -6.06
N LEU A 45 1.78 23.63 -6.72
CA LEU A 45 1.13 22.43 -7.26
C LEU A 45 2.01 21.75 -8.31
N LEU A 46 2.66 22.52 -9.18
CA LEU A 46 3.59 22.01 -10.18
C LEU A 46 4.82 21.35 -9.54
N ALA A 47 5.36 21.92 -8.47
CA ALA A 47 6.46 21.32 -7.72
C ALA A 47 6.05 19.98 -7.07
N VAL A 48 4.83 19.90 -6.50
CA VAL A 48 4.27 18.65 -5.95
C VAL A 48 4.03 17.61 -7.04
N LEU A 49 3.53 18.03 -8.21
CA LEU A 49 3.28 17.19 -9.37
C LEU A 49 4.59 16.61 -9.91
N LEU A 50 5.63 17.44 -10.09
CA LEU A 50 6.96 16.99 -10.51
C LEU A 50 7.55 15.97 -9.53
N LYS A 51 7.52 16.26 -8.22
CA LYS A 51 7.99 15.31 -7.20
C LYS A 51 7.20 13.99 -7.24
N SER A 52 5.89 14.06 -7.46
CA SER A 52 5.03 12.87 -7.49
C SER A 52 5.19 12.05 -8.77
N LEU A 53 5.53 12.68 -9.90
CA LEU A 53 5.93 11.99 -11.13
C LEU A 53 7.20 11.15 -10.92
N PHE A 54 8.20 11.69 -10.23
CA PHE A 54 9.43 10.96 -9.93
C PHE A 54 9.23 9.79 -8.96
N CYS A 55 8.29 9.89 -8.02
CA CYS A 55 7.97 8.81 -7.08
C CYS A 55 6.86 7.86 -7.57
N LEU A 56 6.29 8.07 -8.78
CA LEU A 56 5.15 7.32 -9.32
C LEU A 56 3.96 7.20 -8.34
N ASN A 57 3.71 8.25 -7.56
CA ASN A 57 2.57 8.32 -6.66
C ASN A 57 1.34 8.85 -7.40
N PHE A 58 0.46 7.97 -7.87
CA PHE A 58 -0.73 8.32 -8.67
C PHE A 58 -1.64 9.36 -8.02
N SER A 59 -1.84 9.29 -6.69
CA SER A 59 -2.58 10.31 -5.94
C SER A 59 -1.88 11.69 -5.98
N GLY A 60 -0.55 11.71 -5.86
CA GLY A 60 0.24 12.94 -5.94
C GLY A 60 0.35 13.55 -7.34
N ILE A 61 -0.13 12.85 -8.38
CA ILE A 61 -0.18 13.37 -9.76
C ILE A 61 -1.59 13.91 -10.05
N LEU A 62 -2.63 13.14 -9.76
CA LEU A 62 -4.00 13.47 -10.16
C LEU A 62 -4.63 14.59 -9.32
N PHE A 63 -4.32 14.68 -8.02
CA PHE A 63 -4.84 15.76 -7.18
C PHE A 63 -4.28 17.13 -7.59
N PRO A 64 -2.97 17.31 -7.81
CA PRO A 64 -2.46 18.58 -8.29
C PRO A 64 -3.03 19.01 -9.65
N ILE A 65 -3.23 18.05 -10.57
CA ILE A 65 -3.89 18.32 -11.86
C ILE A 65 -5.34 18.78 -11.66
N ALA A 66 -6.11 18.11 -10.80
CA ALA A 66 -7.48 18.53 -10.49
C ALA A 66 -7.55 19.94 -9.91
N PHE A 67 -6.66 20.28 -8.97
CA PHE A 67 -6.58 21.63 -8.42
C PHE A 67 -6.20 22.66 -9.48
N LEU A 68 -5.31 22.35 -10.42
CA LEU A 68 -5.00 23.22 -11.56
C LEU A 68 -6.21 23.43 -12.47
N CYS A 69 -6.99 22.38 -12.75
CA CYS A 69 -8.21 22.49 -13.55
C CYS A 69 -9.26 23.38 -12.89
N ILE A 70 -9.46 23.26 -11.57
CA ILE A 70 -10.39 24.14 -10.82
C ILE A 70 -9.90 25.58 -10.82
N LEU A 71 -8.59 25.78 -10.66
CA LEU A 71 -7.98 27.09 -10.52
C LEU A 71 -7.93 27.87 -11.86
N TYR A 72 -7.95 27.16 -12.99
CA TYR A 72 -7.98 27.72 -14.34
C TYR A 72 -9.28 27.41 -15.10
N ASP A 73 -10.37 27.13 -14.39
CA ASP A 73 -11.66 26.74 -14.99
C ASP A 73 -12.24 27.83 -15.92
N GLU A 74 -12.19 29.10 -15.48
CA GLU A 74 -12.63 30.27 -16.27
C GLU A 74 -11.85 30.46 -17.58
N PRO A 75 -10.49 30.49 -17.59
CA PRO A 75 -9.74 30.69 -18.83
C PRO A 75 -9.65 29.45 -19.74
N LEU A 76 -9.89 28.25 -19.22
CA LEU A 76 -9.96 27.02 -20.04
C LEU A 76 -11.34 26.80 -20.68
N GLY A 77 -12.35 27.61 -20.33
CA GLY A 77 -13.71 27.49 -20.85
C GLY A 77 -14.41 26.21 -20.39
N ILE A 78 -13.95 25.60 -19.28
CA ILE A 78 -14.46 24.33 -18.73
C ILE A 78 -15.57 24.59 -17.68
N THR A 79 -16.19 25.78 -17.70
CA THR A 79 -17.25 26.21 -16.74
C THR A 79 -18.48 25.30 -16.64
N ALA A 80 -18.55 24.23 -17.45
CA ALA A 80 -19.53 23.16 -17.35
C ALA A 80 -19.17 22.09 -16.30
N ILE A 81 -17.92 21.98 -15.84
CA ILE A 81 -17.51 20.97 -14.87
C ILE A 81 -17.43 21.60 -13.48
N THR A 82 -18.39 21.24 -12.63
CA THR A 82 -18.39 21.69 -11.24
C THR A 82 -17.13 21.20 -10.50
N PRO A 83 -16.49 22.05 -9.66
CA PRO A 83 -15.23 21.71 -8.99
C PRO A 83 -15.24 20.39 -8.22
N TRP A 84 -16.38 20.01 -7.63
CA TRP A 84 -16.53 18.75 -6.92
C TRP A 84 -16.43 17.53 -7.84
N THR A 85 -16.89 17.64 -9.09
CA THR A 85 -16.80 16.57 -10.10
C THR A 85 -15.35 16.30 -10.50
N VAL A 86 -14.54 17.36 -10.64
CA VAL A 86 -13.11 17.24 -10.94
C VAL A 86 -12.38 16.52 -9.79
N LEU A 87 -12.72 16.84 -8.54
CA LEU A 87 -12.15 16.17 -7.37
C LEU A 87 -12.55 14.68 -7.30
N ILE A 88 -13.81 14.36 -7.56
CA ILE A 88 -14.27 12.96 -7.63
C ILE A 88 -13.58 12.22 -8.77
N ALA A 89 -13.44 12.83 -9.95
CA ALA A 89 -12.75 12.25 -11.08
C ALA A 89 -11.27 11.97 -10.78
N ALA A 90 -10.57 12.90 -10.12
CA ALA A 90 -9.20 12.68 -9.69
C ALA A 90 -9.08 11.61 -8.60
N LEU A 91 -10.01 11.56 -7.65
CA LEU A 91 -10.06 10.51 -6.63
C LEU A 91 -10.25 9.14 -7.29
N LEU A 92 -11.28 8.98 -8.12
CA LEU A 92 -11.57 7.73 -8.83
C LEU A 92 -10.43 7.33 -9.77
N GLY A 93 -9.90 8.29 -10.53
CA GLY A 93 -8.73 8.08 -11.37
C GLY A 93 -7.52 7.63 -10.57
N SER A 94 -7.29 8.19 -9.38
CA SER A 94 -6.15 7.82 -8.54
C SER A 94 -6.26 6.42 -7.99
N ILE A 95 -7.46 6.00 -7.60
CA ILE A 95 -7.75 4.64 -7.14
C ILE A 95 -7.65 3.66 -8.32
N GLY A 96 -8.27 3.98 -9.45
CA GLY A 96 -8.27 3.14 -10.65
C GLY A 96 -6.87 2.94 -11.23
N LEU A 97 -6.08 4.01 -11.33
CA LEU A 97 -4.71 3.94 -11.84
C LEU A 97 -3.78 3.21 -10.84
N SER A 98 -3.98 3.45 -9.54
CA SER A 98 -3.29 2.70 -8.48
C SER A 98 -3.59 1.20 -8.54
N LEU A 99 -4.81 0.79 -8.89
CA LEU A 99 -5.18 -0.62 -9.07
C LEU A 99 -4.50 -1.25 -10.30
N ILE A 100 -4.45 -0.54 -11.43
CA ILE A 100 -3.84 -1.04 -12.67
C ILE A 100 -2.32 -1.19 -12.53
N PHE A 101 -1.69 -0.22 -11.87
CA PHE A 101 -0.23 -0.14 -11.75
C PHE A 101 0.27 -0.53 -10.36
N ARG A 102 -0.50 -1.34 -9.61
CA ARG A 102 0.01 -1.92 -8.37
C ARG A 102 1.33 -2.62 -8.70
N PRO A 103 2.47 -2.20 -8.11
CA PRO A 103 3.73 -2.86 -8.37
C PRO A 103 3.54 -4.32 -7.98
N LYS A 104 3.59 -5.19 -8.98
CA LYS A 104 3.52 -6.64 -8.78
C LYS A 104 4.74 -6.97 -7.94
N LYS A 105 4.55 -7.15 -6.63
CA LYS A 105 5.64 -7.58 -5.75
C LYS A 105 6.18 -8.85 -6.38
N ARG A 106 7.48 -8.84 -6.72
CA ARG A 106 8.19 -10.02 -7.16
C ARG A 106 8.29 -10.92 -5.93
N HIS A 107 7.29 -11.75 -5.73
CA HIS A 107 7.37 -12.81 -4.75
C HIS A 107 8.52 -13.72 -5.19
N ARG A 108 9.52 -13.85 -4.33
CA ARG A 108 10.63 -14.79 -4.46
C ARG A 108 10.17 -16.20 -4.04
N ALA A 109 8.93 -16.59 -4.34
CA ALA A 109 8.53 -17.97 -4.23
C ALA A 109 9.18 -18.71 -5.41
N SER A 110 10.24 -19.46 -5.11
CA SER A 110 10.87 -20.32 -6.11
C SER A 110 9.83 -21.35 -6.51
N SER A 111 9.53 -21.37 -7.81
CA SER A 111 8.65 -22.30 -8.51
C SER A 111 8.62 -23.69 -7.89
N HIS A 112 7.46 -24.13 -7.36
CA HIS A 112 6.93 -25.50 -7.43
C HIS A 112 5.53 -25.61 -6.77
N THR A 113 4.56 -24.78 -7.19
CA THR A 113 3.09 -25.02 -7.18
C THR A 113 2.37 -23.69 -7.33
N SER A 114 2.30 -23.16 -8.55
CA SER A 114 1.36 -22.07 -8.84
C SER A 114 -0.06 -22.65 -8.90
N PHE A 115 -0.71 -22.84 -7.76
CA PHE A 115 -2.13 -23.16 -7.77
C PHE A 115 -2.92 -21.86 -8.00
N SER A 116 -3.29 -21.63 -9.25
CA SER A 116 -4.24 -20.59 -9.63
C SER A 116 -5.63 -21.00 -9.19
N TYR A 117 -6.13 -20.44 -8.08
CA TYR A 117 -7.47 -20.76 -7.59
C TYR A 117 -8.56 -20.06 -8.41
N ARG A 118 -9.52 -20.88 -8.85
CA ARG A 118 -10.78 -20.50 -9.51
C ARG A 118 -11.77 -20.07 -8.44
N SER A 119 -12.36 -18.88 -8.60
CA SER A 119 -13.38 -18.33 -7.69
C SER A 119 -14.62 -19.24 -7.65
N VAL A 120 -14.85 -19.95 -6.54
CA VAL A 120 -16.12 -20.67 -6.29
C VAL A 120 -17.03 -19.80 -5.44
N SER A 121 -17.80 -18.94 -6.08
CA SER A 121 -18.86 -18.12 -5.45
C SER A 121 -19.79 -18.99 -4.59
N GLY A 122 -19.73 -18.84 -3.26
CA GLY A 122 -20.54 -19.55 -2.29
C GLY A 122 -20.29 -19.02 -0.89
N GLU A 123 -21.34 -18.95 -0.08
CA GLU A 123 -21.46 -18.31 1.25
C GLU A 123 -20.76 -19.08 2.40
N SER A 124 -20.00 -20.12 2.07
CA SER A 124 -19.26 -20.97 3.00
C SER A 124 -17.79 -20.58 3.07
N ASP A 125 -17.20 -20.55 4.28
CA ASP A 125 -15.75 -20.46 4.48
C ASP A 125 -15.03 -21.45 3.56
N ARG A 126 -14.15 -20.96 2.67
CA ARG A 126 -13.41 -21.82 1.74
C ARG A 126 -12.23 -22.46 2.45
N ILE A 127 -12.26 -23.78 2.63
CA ILE A 127 -11.17 -24.56 3.24
C ILE A 127 -10.22 -25.03 2.13
N ILE A 128 -8.93 -24.71 2.27
CA ILE A 128 -7.84 -25.18 1.41
C ILE A 128 -6.96 -26.10 2.26
N ASP A 129 -6.86 -27.37 1.86
CA ASP A 129 -6.11 -28.43 2.54
C ASP A 129 -5.37 -29.28 1.49
N ASP A 130 -4.48 -28.62 0.75
CA ASP A 130 -3.62 -29.27 -0.25
C ASP A 130 -2.22 -29.44 0.35
N ALA A 131 -1.50 -30.50 -0.03
CA ALA A 131 -0.10 -30.67 0.36
C ALA A 131 0.75 -29.53 -0.25
N ASP A 132 1.25 -28.64 0.61
CA ASP A 132 2.09 -27.52 0.22
C ASP A 132 3.56 -27.97 0.11
N GLY A 133 4.27 -27.43 -0.89
CA GLY A 133 5.71 -27.63 -1.03
C GLY A 133 6.49 -26.75 -0.05
N ASP A 134 7.66 -26.27 -0.47
CA ASP A 134 8.47 -25.37 0.37
C ASP A 134 7.81 -23.98 0.53
N SER A 135 6.92 -23.58 -0.39
CA SER A 135 6.22 -22.30 -0.36
C SER A 135 4.74 -22.39 -0.70
N PHE A 136 3.95 -21.41 -0.24
CA PHE A 136 2.52 -21.29 -0.57
C PHE A 136 2.11 -19.86 -0.95
N ILE A 137 1.03 -19.75 -1.72
CA ILE A 137 0.37 -18.48 -2.05
C ILE A 137 -1.11 -18.60 -1.69
N CYS A 138 -1.59 -17.74 -0.78
CA CYS A 138 -2.99 -17.64 -0.39
C CYS A 138 -3.54 -16.28 -0.81
N LYS A 139 -4.63 -16.26 -1.57
CA LYS A 139 -5.30 -15.02 -1.99
C LYS A 139 -6.79 -15.07 -1.65
N CYS A 140 -7.26 -14.06 -0.92
CA CYS A 140 -8.67 -13.88 -0.62
C CYS A 140 -9.09 -12.44 -0.95
N HIS A 141 -9.94 -12.30 -1.97
CA HIS A 141 -10.56 -11.03 -2.31
C HIS A 141 -12.07 -11.22 -2.14
N PHE A 142 -12.66 -10.48 -1.20
CA PHE A 142 -14.07 -10.60 -0.81
C PHE A 142 -14.44 -11.97 -0.22
N GLY A 143 -14.81 -11.96 1.07
CA GLY A 143 -15.23 -13.16 1.81
C GLY A 143 -14.16 -13.69 2.76
N SER A 144 -14.24 -14.97 3.08
CA SER A 144 -13.37 -15.65 4.06
C SER A 144 -12.68 -16.86 3.44
N CYS A 145 -11.44 -17.11 3.87
CA CYS A 145 -10.65 -18.28 3.47
C CYS A 145 -10.00 -18.89 4.70
N ILE A 146 -10.06 -20.22 4.80
CA ILE A 146 -9.34 -21.01 5.78
C ILE A 146 -8.33 -21.86 5.00
N LYS A 147 -7.05 -21.81 5.37
CA LYS A 147 -6.02 -22.66 4.76
C LYS A 147 -5.23 -23.39 5.84
N TYR A 148 -5.13 -24.70 5.69
CA TYR A 148 -4.21 -25.54 6.44
C TYR A 148 -2.92 -25.63 5.63
N VAL A 149 -1.82 -25.16 6.22
CA VAL A 149 -0.49 -25.22 5.61
C VAL A 149 0.11 -26.55 6.04
N ASN A 150 0.38 -27.41 5.06
CA ASN A 150 0.95 -28.72 5.30
C ASN A 150 2.24 -28.85 4.49
N SER A 151 3.38 -28.59 5.13
CA SER A 151 4.69 -28.61 4.49
C SER A 151 5.74 -29.18 5.43
N SER A 152 6.54 -30.12 4.92
CA SER A 152 7.66 -30.72 5.65
C SER A 152 8.95 -29.87 5.62
N SER A 153 8.98 -28.82 4.80
CA SER A 153 10.17 -28.01 4.50
C SER A 153 9.81 -26.55 4.21
N PHE A 154 8.99 -25.94 5.07
CA PHE A 154 8.46 -24.59 4.84
C PHE A 154 9.57 -23.52 4.86
N THR A 155 9.61 -22.68 3.82
CA THR A 155 10.55 -21.57 3.65
C THR A 155 9.86 -20.21 3.55
N ASP A 156 8.81 -20.11 2.73
CA ASP A 156 8.15 -18.83 2.46
C ASP A 156 6.66 -18.94 2.13
N GLY A 157 5.90 -17.93 2.52
CA GLY A 157 4.47 -17.84 2.25
C GLY A 157 4.09 -16.45 1.77
N VAL A 158 3.09 -16.39 0.88
CA VAL A 158 2.52 -15.13 0.40
C VAL A 158 1.03 -15.09 0.71
N ILE A 159 0.59 -14.01 1.35
CA ILE A 159 -0.82 -13.80 1.71
C ILE A 159 -1.28 -12.46 1.12
N ASP A 160 -2.29 -12.50 0.26
CA ASP A 160 -2.98 -11.32 -0.26
C ASP A 160 -4.45 -11.35 0.16
N CYS A 161 -4.84 -10.44 1.05
CA CYS A 161 -6.21 -10.32 1.54
C CYS A 161 -6.75 -8.92 1.26
N SER A 162 -7.93 -8.85 0.63
CA SER A 162 -8.65 -7.59 0.45
C SER A 162 -10.14 -7.78 0.71
N PHE A 163 -10.75 -6.92 1.55
CA PHE A 163 -12.18 -6.95 1.86
C PHE A 163 -12.66 -8.31 2.41
N GLY A 164 -11.91 -8.90 3.34
CA GLY A 164 -12.16 -10.27 3.77
C GLY A 164 -11.37 -10.74 4.98
N GLY A 165 -11.44 -12.04 5.23
CA GLY A 165 -10.77 -12.71 6.34
C GLY A 165 -9.95 -13.92 5.88
N ILE A 166 -8.76 -14.13 6.43
CA ILE A 166 -7.98 -15.35 6.22
C ILE A 166 -7.65 -16.00 7.56
N LYS A 167 -7.91 -17.29 7.71
CA LYS A 167 -7.42 -18.12 8.82
C LYS A 167 -6.39 -19.10 8.30
N LEU A 168 -5.21 -19.11 8.91
CA LEU A 168 -4.12 -20.00 8.54
C LEU A 168 -3.72 -20.87 9.70
N TYR A 169 -3.65 -22.18 9.45
CA TYR A 169 -3.20 -23.17 10.42
C TYR A 169 -1.86 -23.75 9.99
N PHE A 170 -0.87 -23.67 10.87
CA PHE A 170 0.49 -24.21 10.66
C PHE A 170 0.76 -25.46 11.52
N ASP A 171 -0.30 -26.16 11.94
CA ASP A 171 -0.26 -27.32 12.84
C ASP A 171 0.61 -28.47 12.31
N SER A 172 0.55 -28.72 11.00
CA SER A 172 1.30 -29.77 10.31
C SER A 172 2.46 -29.23 9.48
N THR A 173 3.12 -28.15 9.94
CA THR A 173 4.22 -27.51 9.21
C THR A 173 5.57 -27.63 9.94
N VAL A 174 6.63 -27.96 9.20
CA VAL A 174 8.02 -27.95 9.70
C VAL A 174 8.85 -26.96 8.90
N ILE A 175 9.42 -25.95 9.56
CA ILE A 175 10.32 -24.98 8.91
C ILE A 175 11.64 -25.69 8.52
N ALA A 176 12.08 -25.54 7.27
CA ALA A 176 13.30 -26.18 6.78
C ALA A 176 14.59 -25.61 7.40
N GLY A 177 14.62 -24.30 7.67
CA GLY A 177 15.76 -23.56 8.23
C GLY A 177 15.55 -23.07 9.67
N GLU A 178 16.16 -21.93 10.01
CA GLU A 178 15.92 -21.22 11.28
C GLU A 178 14.69 -20.31 11.20
N TYR A 179 14.50 -19.62 10.08
CA TYR A 179 13.39 -18.69 9.88
C TYR A 179 12.68 -18.95 8.56
N ALA A 180 11.35 -18.90 8.59
CA ALA A 180 10.51 -18.81 7.40
C ALA A 180 9.96 -17.38 7.24
N GLU A 181 9.75 -16.95 6.00
CA GLU A 181 9.26 -15.60 5.70
C GLU A 181 7.81 -15.61 5.23
N LEU A 182 6.97 -14.76 5.83
CA LEU A 182 5.57 -14.62 5.44
C LEU A 182 5.34 -13.18 4.93
N ASP A 183 5.16 -13.03 3.60
CA ASP A 183 4.83 -11.74 2.97
C ASP A 183 3.31 -11.55 2.95
N ILE A 184 2.83 -10.61 3.75
CA ILE A 184 1.42 -10.34 4.00
C ILE A 184 1.06 -8.96 3.47
N ASP A 185 0.11 -8.90 2.54
CA ASP A 185 -0.60 -7.67 2.22
C ASP A 185 -2.07 -7.86 2.58
N CYS A 186 -2.54 -7.13 3.60
CA CYS A 186 -3.95 -7.10 3.98
C CYS A 186 -4.50 -5.68 3.85
N SER A 187 -5.69 -5.55 3.28
CA SER A 187 -6.42 -4.29 3.20
C SER A 187 -7.90 -4.49 3.51
N PHE A 188 -8.47 -3.71 4.44
CA PHE A 188 -9.88 -3.81 4.83
C PHE A 188 -10.29 -5.24 5.22
N GLY A 189 -9.55 -5.86 6.14
CA GLY A 189 -9.72 -7.28 6.46
C GLY A 189 -9.05 -7.72 7.75
N GLY A 190 -9.11 -9.02 8.02
CA GLY A 190 -8.49 -9.63 9.20
C GLY A 190 -7.76 -10.93 8.86
N ILE A 191 -6.62 -11.17 9.50
CA ILE A 191 -5.88 -12.42 9.36
C ILE A 191 -5.74 -13.07 10.74
N GLU A 192 -6.11 -14.34 10.85
CA GLU A 192 -5.90 -15.16 12.04
C GLU A 192 -4.81 -16.19 11.73
N LEU A 193 -3.69 -16.12 12.45
CA LEU A 193 -2.57 -17.03 12.33
C LEU A 193 -2.56 -17.98 13.53
N TYR A 194 -2.68 -19.28 13.26
CA TYR A 194 -2.55 -20.34 14.26
C TYR A 194 -1.19 -21.01 14.08
N VAL A 195 -0.28 -20.70 14.99
CA VAL A 195 1.15 -21.01 14.88
C VAL A 195 1.55 -22.02 15.97
N PRO A 196 2.38 -23.04 15.67
CA PRO A 196 2.88 -23.96 16.69
C PRO A 196 3.59 -23.22 17.82
N LYS A 197 3.37 -23.66 19.07
CA LYS A 197 4.03 -23.08 20.27
C LYS A 197 5.55 -23.07 20.22
N GLU A 198 6.17 -23.93 19.42
CA GLU A 198 7.62 -24.01 19.26
C GLU A 198 8.18 -22.85 18.42
N TRP A 199 7.34 -22.15 17.66
CA TRP A 199 7.78 -21.11 16.74
C TRP A 199 7.84 -19.74 17.41
N THR A 200 8.87 -18.96 17.07
CA THR A 200 8.95 -17.55 17.44
C THR A 200 8.45 -16.66 16.31
N VAL A 201 7.46 -15.79 16.57
CA VAL A 201 6.97 -14.84 15.57
C VAL A 201 7.70 -13.51 15.70
N THR A 202 8.30 -13.04 14.61
CA THR A 202 8.97 -11.73 14.52
C THR A 202 8.18 -10.80 13.64
N ASP A 203 7.72 -9.67 14.18
CA ASP A 203 6.98 -8.65 13.45
C ASP A 203 7.93 -7.67 12.72
N GLN A 204 7.80 -7.61 11.38
CA GLN A 204 8.41 -6.60 10.50
C GLN A 204 7.36 -5.99 9.56
N MET A 205 6.11 -5.87 10.02
CA MET A 205 4.99 -5.36 9.24
C MET A 205 4.92 -3.84 9.25
N HIS A 206 4.50 -3.25 8.13
CA HIS A 206 4.13 -1.84 8.05
C HIS A 206 2.63 -1.67 8.29
N VAL A 207 2.25 -1.15 9.46
CA VAL A 207 0.86 -0.90 9.83
C VAL A 207 0.50 0.56 9.60
N PHE A 208 -0.49 0.81 8.73
CA PHE A 208 -1.03 2.16 8.51
C PHE A 208 -2.18 2.47 9.49
N LEU A 209 -3.20 1.62 9.52
CA LEU A 209 -4.31 1.70 10.47
C LEU A 209 -4.77 0.27 10.80
N GLY A 210 -4.71 -0.11 12.08
CA GLY A 210 -4.92 -1.49 12.51
C GLY A 210 -3.97 -1.89 13.62
N GLY A 211 -3.83 -3.19 13.87
CA GLY A 211 -2.96 -3.72 14.92
C GLY A 211 -2.61 -5.19 14.70
N ILE A 212 -1.54 -5.62 15.36
CA ILE A 212 -1.15 -7.02 15.45
C ILE A 212 -1.33 -7.40 16.91
N GLU A 213 -2.24 -8.33 17.18
CA GLU A 213 -2.51 -8.85 18.52
C GLU A 213 -1.90 -10.24 18.65
N GLU A 214 -1.07 -10.42 19.65
CA GLU A 214 -0.44 -11.70 19.96
C GLU A 214 -1.04 -12.27 21.25
N LYS A 215 -1.73 -13.41 21.12
CA LYS A 215 -2.36 -14.09 22.25
C LYS A 215 -1.43 -15.17 22.77
N ASN A 216 -1.09 -15.08 24.06
CA ASN A 216 -0.17 -15.97 24.78
C ASN A 216 1.28 -15.94 24.27
N PRO A 217 1.94 -14.76 24.24
CA PRO A 217 3.34 -14.68 23.86
C PRO A 217 4.18 -15.57 24.79
N GLN A 218 4.80 -16.61 24.23
CA GLN A 218 5.74 -17.45 24.96
C GLN A 218 7.09 -16.73 25.01
N THR A 219 7.65 -16.58 26.21
CA THR A 219 9.04 -16.11 26.39
C THR A 219 10.00 -17.23 26.01
N HIS A 220 10.27 -17.38 24.71
CA HIS A 220 11.30 -18.32 24.26
C HIS A 220 12.69 -17.71 24.44
N CYS A 221 13.41 -18.19 25.46
CA CYS A 221 14.83 -17.98 25.65
C CYS A 221 15.64 -18.86 24.69
N GLY A 222 15.78 -18.41 23.44
CA GLY A 222 16.88 -18.81 22.55
C GLY A 222 16.74 -20.14 21.80
N GLY A 223 16.91 -20.08 20.48
CA GLY A 223 17.27 -21.22 19.62
C GLY A 223 16.14 -21.96 18.89
N GLY A 224 14.90 -21.47 18.96
CA GLY A 224 13.75 -22.05 18.25
C GLY A 224 13.63 -21.59 16.78
N LYS A 225 12.98 -22.40 15.95
CA LYS A 225 12.57 -22.01 14.59
C LYS A 225 11.58 -20.85 14.67
N GLY A 226 11.54 -19.95 13.69
CA GLY A 226 10.69 -18.77 13.74
C GLY A 226 10.07 -18.37 12.40
N VAL A 227 9.06 -17.50 12.46
CA VAL A 227 8.43 -16.91 11.28
C VAL A 227 8.57 -15.39 11.34
N ILE A 228 9.02 -14.81 10.25
CA ILE A 228 9.15 -13.36 10.09
C ILE A 228 7.95 -12.88 9.26
N LEU A 229 7.10 -12.05 9.88
CA LEU A 229 5.99 -11.39 9.21
C LEU A 229 6.49 -10.12 8.52
N LYS A 230 6.37 -10.03 7.20
CA LYS A 230 6.76 -8.85 6.40
C LYS A 230 5.60 -8.41 5.52
N GLY A 231 5.52 -7.11 5.21
CA GLY A 231 4.53 -6.59 4.27
C GLY A 231 3.72 -5.43 4.85
N ASN A 232 2.47 -5.27 4.41
CA ASN A 232 1.65 -4.09 4.71
C ASN A 232 0.27 -4.45 5.26
N LEU A 233 -0.16 -3.72 6.29
CA LEU A 233 -1.50 -3.73 6.85
C LEU A 233 -2.16 -2.36 6.69
N LYS A 234 -3.35 -2.34 6.08
CA LYS A 234 -4.13 -1.11 5.82
C LYS A 234 -5.58 -1.34 6.23
N PHE A 235 -6.04 -0.65 7.27
CA PHE A 235 -7.40 -0.85 7.82
C PHE A 235 -7.67 -2.33 8.13
N SER A 236 -6.70 -3.01 8.75
CA SER A 236 -6.71 -4.45 8.94
C SER A 236 -5.97 -4.90 10.19
N GLY A 237 -6.33 -6.05 10.74
CA GLY A 237 -5.68 -6.64 11.91
C GLY A 237 -5.09 -8.03 11.66
N ILE A 238 -4.03 -8.39 12.37
CA ILE A 238 -3.54 -9.76 12.47
C ILE A 238 -3.70 -10.24 13.91
N ASN A 239 -4.32 -11.40 14.10
CA ASN A 239 -4.41 -12.08 15.39
C ASN A 239 -3.53 -13.33 15.35
N ILE A 240 -2.52 -13.39 16.20
CA ILE A 240 -1.62 -14.54 16.33
C ILE A 240 -2.07 -15.35 17.55
N THR A 241 -2.32 -16.63 17.35
CA THR A 241 -2.69 -17.59 18.40
C THR A 241 -1.74 -18.78 18.36
N TYR A 242 -1.06 -19.03 19.48
CA TYR A 242 -0.20 -20.22 19.61
C TYR A 242 -1.02 -21.46 19.93
N ILE A 243 -0.87 -22.51 19.12
CA ILE A 243 -1.56 -23.80 19.26
C ILE A 243 -0.63 -24.90 19.74
#